data_AF-A0A955VQY8-F1
#
_entry.id   AF-A0A955VQY8-F1
#
_cell.length_a   1.000
_cell.length_b   1.000
_cell.length_c   1.000
_cell.angle_alpha   90.00
_cell.angle_beta   90.00
_cell.angle_gamma   90.00
#
_symmetry.space_group_name_H-M   'P 1'
#
loop_
_entity.id
_entity.type
_entity.pdbx_description
1 polymer ?
#
loop_
_entity_poly.entity_id
_entity_poly.type
_entity_poly.pdbx_seq_one_letter_code
_entity_poly.pdbx_strand_id
1 'polypeptide(L)'
;LKAAREAGRDVDAEGVTARYTWIDAQMGAWIRRSPVPRSWTDRLDAVLLHPVAGFVLFLGIMVVVFQALFAWSEPLIGLVEKGIGLVGSGVQAVVPAGIFADFLTDAVVGGVGNVLVFVPQIALLFVFISLMEDTGYMSRIAFLMDRIMNRVGLHGRAFVPMMSAYACAVPA
;
A
#
# COMPACT_ATOMS: atom_id res chain seq x y z
N LEU A 1 -42.40 26.14 -16.34
CA LEU A 1 -41.28 25.20 -16.61
C LEU A 1 -40.83 25.24 -18.08
N LYS A 2 -41.69 25.00 -19.08
CA LYS A 2 -41.30 25.10 -20.50
C LYS A 2 -40.82 26.50 -20.93
N ALA A 3 -41.52 27.57 -20.49
CA ALA A 3 -41.18 28.96 -20.85
C ALA A 3 -39.85 29.50 -20.26
N ALA A 4 -39.27 28.85 -19.24
CA ALA A 4 -37.99 29.25 -18.66
C ALA A 4 -36.80 28.60 -19.40
N ARG A 5 -37.00 27.41 -19.96
CA ARG A 5 -36.01 26.64 -20.72
C ARG A 5 -35.72 27.27 -22.09
N GLU A 6 -36.71 27.93 -22.69
CA GLU A 6 -36.59 28.65 -23.97
C GLU A 6 -35.79 29.97 -23.86
N ALA A 7 -35.57 30.48 -22.64
CA ALA A 7 -34.82 31.70 -22.39
C ALA A 7 -33.31 31.47 -22.09
N GLY A 8 -32.80 30.26 -22.33
CA GLY A 8 -31.40 29.89 -22.05
C GLY A 8 -31.05 29.84 -20.56
N ARG A 9 -32.04 29.91 -19.67
CA ARG A 9 -31.84 29.78 -18.22
C ARG A 9 -31.91 28.31 -17.83
N ASP A 10 -30.79 27.81 -17.33
CA ASP A 10 -30.70 26.47 -16.78
C ASP A 10 -31.33 26.44 -15.39
N VAL A 11 -32.64 26.24 -15.37
CA VAL A 11 -33.49 26.21 -14.17
C VAL A 11 -33.00 25.17 -13.16
N ASP A 12 -32.34 24.12 -13.63
CA ASP A 12 -31.77 23.07 -12.78
C ASP A 12 -30.51 23.58 -12.05
N ALA A 13 -29.62 24.28 -12.76
CA ALA A 13 -28.45 24.92 -12.17
C ALA A 13 -28.80 26.07 -11.21
N GLU A 14 -29.82 26.88 -11.54
CA GLU A 14 -30.33 27.93 -10.66
C GLU A 14 -30.94 27.34 -9.38
N GLY A 15 -31.69 26.23 -9.49
CA GLY A 15 -32.27 25.53 -8.36
C GLY A 15 -31.22 24.92 -7.42
N VAL A 16 -30.14 24.38 -7.98
CA VAL A 16 -29.00 23.86 -7.21
C VAL A 16 -28.29 25.00 -6.46
N THR A 17 -28.01 26.11 -7.13
CA THR A 17 -27.32 27.28 -6.54
C THR A 17 -28.15 27.89 -5.40
N ALA A 18 -29.46 28.03 -5.57
CA ALA A 18 -30.36 28.56 -4.54
C ALA A 18 -30.36 27.70 -3.26
N ARG A 19 -30.28 26.36 -3.40
CA ARG A 19 -30.18 25.46 -2.24
C ARG A 19 -28.85 25.60 -1.51
N TYR A 20 -27.73 25.64 -2.23
CA TYR A 20 -26.41 25.81 -1.62
C TYR A 20 -26.26 27.14 -0.90
N THR A 21 -26.74 28.24 -1.51
CA THR A 21 -26.71 29.57 -0.87
C THR A 21 -27.56 29.65 0.40
N TRP A 22 -28.73 28.98 0.44
CA TRP A 22 -29.54 28.89 1.65
C TRP A 22 -28.84 28.09 2.76
N ILE A 23 -28.18 26.97 2.40
CA ILE A 23 -27.38 26.16 3.34
C ILE A 23 -26.23 27.00 3.90
N ASP A 24 -25.46 27.68 3.06
CA ASP A 24 -24.32 28.52 3.48
C ASP A 24 -24.76 29.67 4.40
N ALA A 25 -25.91 30.29 4.13
CA ALA A 25 -26.45 31.36 4.96
C ALA A 25 -26.83 30.88 6.37
N GLN A 26 -27.33 29.64 6.50
CA GLN A 26 -27.69 29.05 7.80
C GLN A 26 -26.49 28.40 8.51
N MET A 27 -25.48 27.98 7.75
CA MET A 27 -24.32 27.25 8.27
C MET A 27 -23.51 28.05 9.30
N GLY A 28 -23.40 29.37 9.11
CA GLY A 28 -22.71 30.26 10.08
C GLY A 28 -23.42 30.40 11.42
N ALA A 29 -24.74 30.22 11.47
CA ALA A 29 -25.52 30.30 12.71
C ALA A 29 -25.42 29.03 13.56
N TRP A 30 -25.19 27.87 12.91
CA TRP A 30 -25.23 26.56 13.57
C TRP A 30 -23.85 25.94 13.79
N ILE A 31 -22.81 26.40 13.07
CA ILE A 31 -21.44 25.89 13.22
C ILE A 31 -20.59 26.91 13.96
N ARG A 32 -20.37 26.67 15.26
CA ARG A 32 -19.27 27.31 15.98
C ARG A 32 -17.98 26.58 15.65
N ARG A 33 -17.11 27.18 14.83
CA ARG A 33 -15.73 26.72 14.68
C ARG A 33 -14.99 26.96 16.00
N SER A 34 -14.88 25.91 16.81
CA SER A 34 -13.96 25.94 17.95
C SER A 34 -12.53 26.03 17.39
N PRO A 35 -11.70 26.98 17.84
CA PRO A 35 -10.29 26.98 17.49
C PRO A 35 -9.65 25.80 18.21
N VAL A 36 -9.66 24.64 17.57
CA VAL A 36 -8.96 23.46 18.07
C VAL A 36 -7.47 23.84 18.11
N PRO A 37 -6.81 23.84 19.29
CA PRO A 37 -5.41 24.17 19.38
C PRO A 37 -4.63 23.21 18.48
N ARG A 38 -3.70 23.75 17.68
CA ARG A 38 -2.92 22.97 16.71
C ARG A 38 -2.30 21.77 17.42
N SER A 39 -2.85 20.60 17.16
CA SER A 39 -2.40 19.37 17.81
C SER A 39 -1.03 18.98 17.23
N TRP A 40 -0.30 18.09 17.90
CA TRP A 40 0.92 17.50 17.32
C TRP A 40 0.66 16.88 15.94
N THR A 41 -0.56 16.40 15.70
CA THR A 41 -1.05 15.89 14.42
C THR A 41 -1.04 16.96 13.32
N ASP A 42 -1.41 18.21 13.61
CA ASP A 42 -1.46 19.29 12.61
C ASP A 42 -0.07 19.70 12.10
N ARG A 43 0.95 19.59 12.96
CA ARG A 43 2.34 19.85 12.55
C ARG A 43 2.90 18.74 11.69
N LEU A 44 2.56 17.50 12.03
CA LEU A 44 2.95 16.34 11.24
C LEU A 44 2.27 16.40 9.87
N ASP A 45 0.97 16.72 9.84
CA ASP A 45 0.19 16.90 8.62
C ASP A 45 0.76 18.03 7.75
N ALA A 46 1.21 19.15 8.31
CA ALA A 46 1.83 20.23 7.53
C ALA A 46 3.10 19.78 6.77
N VAL A 47 3.90 18.88 7.36
CA VAL A 47 5.08 18.29 6.70
C VAL A 47 4.67 17.22 5.68
N LEU A 48 3.71 16.37 6.04
CA LEU A 48 3.19 15.28 5.20
C LEU A 48 2.44 15.78 3.96
N LEU A 49 1.71 16.91 4.06
CA LEU A 49 0.92 17.50 2.98
C LEU A 49 1.70 18.49 2.11
N HIS A 50 2.93 18.83 2.47
CA HIS A 50 3.76 19.71 1.64
C HIS A 50 4.17 18.98 0.35
N PRO A 51 4.00 19.59 -0.84
CA PRO A 51 4.13 18.89 -2.13
C PRO A 51 5.51 18.29 -2.41
N VAL A 52 6.59 18.86 -1.83
CA VAL A 52 7.97 18.36 -1.98
C VAL A 52 8.40 17.54 -0.77
N ALA A 53 8.32 18.10 0.45
CA ALA A 53 8.68 17.40 1.69
C ALA A 53 7.87 16.12 1.94
N GLY A 54 6.57 16.09 1.61
CA GLY A 54 5.74 14.89 1.70
C GLY A 54 6.23 13.78 0.76
N PHE A 55 6.66 14.14 -0.45
CA PHE A 55 7.22 13.17 -1.41
C PHE A 55 8.58 12.64 -0.97
N VAL A 56 9.47 13.51 -0.50
CA VAL A 56 10.79 13.10 0.03
C VAL A 56 10.63 12.19 1.25
N LEU A 57 9.71 12.52 2.15
CA LEU A 57 9.40 11.70 3.32
C LEU A 57 8.82 10.35 2.92
N PHE A 58 7.91 10.33 1.94
CA PHE A 58 7.37 9.08 1.39
C PHE A 58 8.46 8.18 0.83
N LEU A 59 9.34 8.74 0.01
CA LEU A 59 10.45 8.00 -0.59
C LEU A 59 11.41 7.48 0.50
N GLY A 60 11.71 8.31 1.51
CA GLY A 60 12.53 7.92 2.65
C GLY A 60 11.93 6.76 3.45
N ILE A 61 10.62 6.82 3.75
CA ILE A 61 9.92 5.74 4.45
C ILE A 61 9.93 4.46 3.60
N MET A 62 9.70 4.57 2.29
CA MET A 62 9.70 3.40 1.42
C MET A 62 11.09 2.75 1.32
N VAL A 63 12.17 3.55 1.30
CA VAL A 63 13.55 3.05 1.38
C VAL A 63 13.78 2.33 2.71
N VAL A 64 13.33 2.89 3.83
CA VAL A 64 13.47 2.25 5.15
C VAL A 64 12.72 0.92 5.21
N VAL A 65 11.47 0.88 4.72
CA VAL A 65 10.67 -0.35 4.66
C VAL A 65 11.36 -1.40 3.78
N PHE A 66 11.84 -1.02 2.60
CA PHE A 66 12.55 -1.94 1.71
C PHE A 66 13.84 -2.48 2.35
N GLN A 67 14.67 -1.61 2.93
CA GLN A 67 15.88 -2.01 3.64
C GLN A 67 15.56 -2.96 4.80
N ALA A 68 14.53 -2.66 5.59
CA ALA A 68 14.11 -3.53 6.68
C ALA A 68 13.58 -4.88 6.17
N LEU A 69 12.83 -4.89 5.06
CA LEU A 69 12.34 -6.12 4.44
C LEU A 69 13.48 -7.07 4.10
N PHE A 70 14.48 -6.61 3.34
CA PHE A 70 15.61 -7.47 2.95
C PHE A 70 16.53 -7.80 4.13
N ALA A 71 16.90 -6.81 4.95
CA ALA A 71 17.84 -7.03 6.04
C ALA A 71 17.28 -7.94 7.14
N TRP A 72 15.96 -7.88 7.41
CA TRP A 72 15.35 -8.69 8.47
C TRP A 72 14.84 -10.03 7.96
N SER A 73 14.51 -10.19 6.67
CA SER A 73 14.09 -11.49 6.16
C SER A 73 15.23 -12.45 5.89
N GLU A 74 16.41 -11.95 5.50
CA GLU A 74 17.60 -12.77 5.23
C GLU A 74 17.94 -13.78 6.35
N PRO A 75 18.00 -13.40 7.65
CA PRO A 75 18.23 -14.37 8.71
C PRO A 75 17.09 -15.39 8.87
N LEU A 76 15.83 -15.01 8.61
CA LEU A 76 14.70 -15.94 8.67
C LEU A 76 14.72 -16.92 7.48
N ILE A 77 15.07 -16.43 6.29
CA ILE A 77 15.27 -17.25 5.08
C ILE A 77 16.34 -18.31 5.36
N GLY A 78 17.49 -17.90 5.89
CA GLY A 78 18.57 -18.83 6.23
C GLY A 78 18.17 -19.88 7.28
N LEU A 79 17.23 -19.56 8.18
CA LEU A 79 16.68 -20.53 9.13
C LEU A 79 15.80 -21.58 8.43
N VAL A 80 14.95 -21.12 7.50
CA VAL A 80 14.08 -22.00 6.69
C VAL A 80 14.93 -22.90 5.80
N GLU A 81 15.95 -22.37 5.13
CA GLU A 81 16.89 -23.13 4.30
C GLU A 81 17.61 -24.22 5.10
N LYS A 82 18.10 -23.89 6.30
CA LYS A 82 18.70 -24.89 7.21
C LYS A 82 17.69 -25.98 7.58
N GLY A 83 16.45 -25.61 7.87
CA GLY A 83 15.37 -26.56 8.17
C GLY A 83 15.11 -27.52 7.00
N ILE A 84 15.00 -26.99 5.78
CA ILE A 84 14.83 -27.79 4.56
C ILE A 84 16.04 -28.70 4.34
N GLY A 85 17.25 -28.19 4.52
CA GLY A 85 18.49 -28.97 4.39
C GLY A 85 18.55 -30.14 5.37
N LEU A 86 18.11 -29.94 6.61
CA LEU A 86 18.00 -31.02 7.60
C LEU A 86 17.00 -32.09 7.15
N VAL A 87 15.84 -31.70 6.63
CA VAL A 87 14.85 -32.65 6.08
C VAL A 87 15.43 -33.42 4.90
N GLY A 88 16.09 -32.74 3.96
CA GLY A 88 16.74 -33.39 2.80
C GLY A 88 17.79 -34.41 3.22
N SER A 89 18.66 -34.05 4.17
CA SER A 89 19.67 -34.99 4.71
C SER A 89 19.05 -36.18 5.45
N GLY A 90 17.94 -35.97 6.17
CA GLY A 90 17.19 -37.03 6.84
C GLY A 90 16.57 -38.02 5.85
N VAL A 91 16.08 -37.54 4.72
CA VAL A 91 15.56 -38.39 3.64
C VAL A 91 16.68 -39.26 3.06
N GLN A 92 17.85 -38.70 2.78
CA GLN A 92 19.00 -39.47 2.25
C GLN A 92 19.54 -40.52 3.25
N ALA A 93 19.35 -40.31 4.55
CA ALA A 93 19.77 -41.27 5.57
C ALA A 93 18.86 -42.50 5.66
N VAL A 94 17.58 -42.36 5.29
CA VAL A 94 16.57 -43.43 5.41
C VAL A 94 16.31 -44.14 4.08
N VAL A 95 16.41 -43.41 2.96
CA VAL A 95 16.10 -43.93 1.63
C VAL A 95 17.38 -44.43 0.95
N PRO A 96 17.41 -45.67 0.42
CA PRO A 96 18.55 -46.17 -0.33
C PRO A 96 18.89 -45.30 -1.54
N ALA A 97 20.18 -45.16 -1.84
CA ALA A 97 20.65 -44.40 -2.99
C ALA A 97 20.03 -44.91 -4.30
N GLY A 98 19.47 -43.99 -5.09
CA GLY A 98 18.83 -44.29 -6.37
C GLY A 98 17.89 -43.17 -6.80
N ILE A 99 17.31 -43.31 -8.00
CA ILE A 99 16.47 -42.28 -8.64
C ILE A 99 15.29 -41.80 -7.78
N PHE A 100 14.79 -42.67 -6.89
CA PHE A 100 13.70 -42.32 -5.98
C PHE A 100 14.16 -41.41 -4.85
N ALA A 101 15.37 -41.60 -4.31
CA ALA A 101 15.96 -40.73 -3.31
C ALA A 101 16.22 -39.33 -3.89
N ASP A 102 16.82 -39.27 -5.08
CA ASP A 102 17.13 -38.02 -5.79
C ASP A 102 15.85 -37.25 -6.14
N PHE A 103 14.80 -37.95 -6.61
CA PHE A 103 13.50 -37.32 -6.86
C PHE A 103 12.90 -36.71 -5.59
N LEU A 104 13.00 -37.41 -4.45
CA LEU A 104 12.43 -36.93 -3.20
C LEU A 104 13.21 -35.74 -2.63
N THR A 105 14.54 -35.76 -2.68
CA THR A 105 15.36 -34.66 -2.16
C THR A 105 15.36 -33.44 -3.07
N ASP A 106 15.52 -33.63 -4.37
CA ASP A 106 15.76 -32.50 -5.27
C ASP A 106 14.45 -31.94 -5.83
N ALA A 107 13.50 -32.81 -6.22
CA ALA A 107 12.24 -32.36 -6.79
C ALA A 107 11.23 -32.00 -5.69
N VAL A 108 11.01 -32.88 -4.70
CA VAL A 108 10.00 -32.63 -3.66
C VAL A 108 10.54 -31.68 -2.59
N VAL A 109 11.62 -32.04 -1.90
CA VAL A 109 12.15 -31.21 -0.81
C VAL A 109 12.75 -29.91 -1.34
N GLY A 110 13.53 -29.95 -2.41
CA GLY A 110 14.05 -28.75 -3.06
C GLY A 110 12.94 -27.85 -3.63
N GLY A 111 11.98 -28.44 -4.34
CA GLY A 111 10.86 -27.69 -4.92
C GLY A 111 9.96 -27.00 -3.87
N VAL A 112 9.55 -27.75 -2.84
CA VAL A 112 8.76 -27.19 -1.72
C VAL A 112 9.59 -26.20 -0.91
N GLY A 113 10.89 -26.48 -0.76
CA GLY A 113 11.84 -25.61 -0.10
C GLY A 113 11.93 -24.22 -0.73
N ASN A 114 12.01 -24.15 -2.05
CA ASN A 114 12.03 -22.88 -2.78
C ASN A 114 10.79 -22.02 -2.49
N VAL A 115 9.60 -22.62 -2.39
CA VAL A 115 8.36 -21.89 -2.07
C VAL A 115 8.38 -21.41 -0.61
N LEU A 116 8.82 -22.26 0.31
CA LEU A 116 8.90 -21.95 1.74
C LEU A 116 9.86 -20.81 2.06
N VAL A 117 10.95 -20.68 1.31
CA VAL A 117 11.93 -19.60 1.46
C VAL A 117 11.32 -18.21 1.23
N PHE A 118 10.25 -18.08 0.43
CA PHE A 118 9.57 -16.80 0.25
C PHE A 118 8.63 -16.42 1.41
N VAL A 119 8.22 -17.38 2.24
CA VAL A 119 7.23 -17.16 3.30
C VAL A 119 7.69 -16.10 4.32
N PRO A 120 8.93 -16.12 4.85
CA PRO A 120 9.40 -15.08 5.75
C PRO A 120 9.33 -13.67 5.18
N GLN A 121 9.73 -13.48 3.92
CA GLN A 121 9.72 -12.18 3.25
C GLN A 121 8.28 -11.67 3.08
N ILE A 122 7.36 -12.55 2.65
CA ILE A 122 5.94 -12.20 2.48
C ILE A 122 5.29 -11.88 3.84
N ALA A 123 5.56 -12.67 4.88
CA ALA A 123 5.05 -12.42 6.22
C ALA A 123 5.50 -11.05 6.74
N LEU A 124 6.78 -10.71 6.54
CA LEU A 124 7.33 -9.43 6.96
C LEU A 124 6.72 -8.26 6.18
N LEU A 125 6.48 -8.43 4.88
CA LEU A 125 5.74 -7.46 4.05
C LEU A 125 4.34 -7.18 4.61
N PHE A 126 3.58 -8.23 4.94
CA PHE A 126 2.26 -8.05 5.53
C PHE A 126 2.31 -7.36 6.91
N VAL A 127 3.33 -7.62 7.72
CA VAL A 127 3.55 -6.90 8.98
C VAL A 127 3.76 -5.41 8.74
N PHE A 128 4.60 -5.03 7.77
CA PHE A 128 4.81 -3.62 7.45
C PHE A 128 3.56 -2.95 6.87
N ILE A 129 2.82 -3.64 6.00
CA ILE A 129 1.55 -3.13 5.46
C ILE A 129 0.54 -2.89 6.58
N SER A 130 0.36 -3.86 7.49
CA SER A 130 -0.53 -3.75 8.65
C SER A 130 -0.11 -2.58 9.55
N LEU A 131 1.19 -2.43 9.82
CA LEU A 131 1.70 -1.31 10.61
C LEU A 131 1.43 0.05 9.94
N MET A 132 1.60 0.13 8.62
CA MET A 132 1.30 1.35 7.85
C MET A 132 -0.19 1.66 7.78
N GLU A 133 -1.04 0.62 7.81
CA GLU A 133 -2.49 0.74 7.89
C GLU A 133 -2.93 1.25 9.27
N ASP A 134 -2.46 0.61 10.35
CA ASP A 134 -2.79 0.96 11.74
C ASP A 134 -2.32 2.37 12.13
N THR A 135 -1.18 2.82 11.59
CA THR A 135 -0.68 4.19 11.80
C THR A 135 -1.41 5.25 10.99
N GLY A 136 -2.37 4.85 10.14
CA GLY A 136 -3.09 5.73 9.22
C GLY A 136 -2.20 6.35 8.15
N TYR A 137 -0.94 5.89 8.02
CA TYR A 137 0.00 6.41 7.03
C TYR A 137 -0.47 6.08 5.60
N MET A 138 -1.10 4.93 5.39
CA MET A 138 -1.75 4.57 4.12
C MET A 138 -2.80 5.60 3.67
N SER A 139 -3.63 6.11 4.59
CA SER A 139 -4.62 7.13 4.25
C SER A 139 -3.97 8.42 3.74
N ARG A 140 -2.86 8.82 4.34
CA ARG A 140 -2.10 10.02 3.97
C ARG A 140 -1.34 9.86 2.65
N ILE A 141 -0.77 8.67 2.41
CA ILE A 141 -0.13 8.34 1.12
C ILE A 141 -1.15 8.39 -0.01
N ALA A 142 -2.35 7.84 0.17
CA ALA A 142 -3.39 7.85 -0.85
C ALA A 142 -3.71 9.29 -1.29
N PHE A 143 -3.89 10.23 -0.34
CA PHE A 143 -4.08 11.65 -0.65
C PHE A 143 -2.88 12.28 -1.37
N LEU A 144 -1.65 11.93 -1.00
CA LEU A 144 -0.44 12.43 -1.67
C LEU A 144 -0.35 11.91 -3.11
N MET A 145 -0.62 10.62 -3.32
CA MET A 145 -0.59 9.97 -4.63
C MET A 145 -1.70 10.49 -5.54
N ASP A 146 -2.91 10.70 -5.03
CA ASP A 146 -4.03 11.31 -5.76
C ASP A 146 -3.66 12.71 -6.28
N ARG A 147 -2.93 13.49 -5.46
CA ARG A 147 -2.45 14.82 -5.87
C ARG A 147 -1.44 14.76 -7.02
N ILE A 148 -0.57 13.75 -7.04
CA ILE A 148 0.39 13.54 -8.12
C ILE A 148 -0.33 13.06 -9.38
N MET A 149 -1.18 12.04 -9.27
CA MET A 149 -1.93 11.50 -10.40
C MET A 149 -2.84 12.55 -11.07
N ASN A 150 -3.49 13.40 -10.27
CA ASN A 150 -4.30 14.52 -10.78
C ASN A 150 -3.47 15.58 -11.52
N ARG A 151 -2.17 15.75 -11.20
CA ARG A 151 -1.30 16.66 -11.97
C ARG A 151 -0.82 16.08 -13.30
N VAL A 152 -0.72 14.75 -13.40
CA VAL A 152 -0.23 14.07 -14.61
C VAL A 152 -1.40 13.63 -15.52
N GLY A 153 -2.65 13.85 -15.11
CA GLY A 153 -3.85 13.61 -15.94
C GLY A 153 -4.20 12.13 -16.15
N LEU A 154 -3.62 11.22 -15.37
CA LEU A 154 -3.83 9.77 -15.46
C LEU A 154 -4.89 9.31 -14.45
N HIS A 155 -5.91 8.57 -14.91
CA HIS A 155 -6.88 7.94 -14.01
C HIS A 155 -6.25 6.75 -13.26
N GLY A 156 -6.48 6.69 -11.94
CA GLY A 156 -5.96 5.70 -10.97
C GLY A 156 -6.02 4.21 -11.34
N ARG A 157 -6.80 3.83 -12.36
CA ARG A 157 -6.94 2.44 -12.85
C ARG A 157 -5.69 1.87 -13.53
N ALA A 158 -4.77 2.71 -14.03
CA ALA A 158 -3.55 2.24 -14.71
C ALA A 158 -2.35 2.04 -13.77
N PHE A 159 -2.40 2.62 -12.56
CA PHE A 159 -1.29 2.56 -11.60
C PHE A 159 -1.29 1.26 -10.79
N VAL A 160 -2.48 0.78 -10.40
CA VAL A 160 -2.64 -0.47 -9.64
C VAL A 160 -2.05 -1.68 -10.40
N PRO A 161 -2.29 -1.89 -11.70
CA PRO A 161 -1.69 -3.00 -12.46
C PRO A 161 -0.18 -2.87 -12.64
N MET A 162 0.33 -1.64 -12.80
CA MET A 162 1.76 -1.37 -13.01
C MET A 162 2.57 -1.61 -11.72
N MET A 163 2.01 -1.25 -10.56
CA MET A 163 2.59 -1.52 -9.24
C MET A 163 2.52 -3.01 -8.86
N SER A 164 1.41 -3.69 -9.14
CA SER A 164 1.30 -5.14 -8.92
C SER A 164 2.31 -5.94 -9.74
N ALA A 165 2.67 -5.46 -10.94
CA ALA A 165 3.72 -6.07 -11.76
C ALA A 165 5.13 -5.94 -11.16
N TYR A 166 5.40 -4.87 -10.39
CA TYR A 166 6.68 -4.66 -9.70
C TYR A 166 6.76 -5.35 -8.32
N ALA A 167 5.62 -5.47 -7.63
CA ALA A 167 5.55 -6.05 -6.28
C ALA A 167 5.78 -7.57 -6.26
N CYS A 168 5.43 -8.28 -7.34
CA CYS A 168 5.59 -9.72 -7.48
C CYS A 168 6.82 -10.14 -8.31
N ALA A 169 7.82 -9.27 -8.48
CA ALA A 169 9.10 -9.66 -9.08
C ALA A 169 9.89 -10.57 -8.12
N VAL A 170 9.45 -11.82 -8.06
CA VAL A 170 10.27 -12.98 -7.70
C VAL A 170 11.54 -12.92 -8.58
N PRO A 171 12.74 -13.10 -8.03
CA PRO A 171 13.94 -13.11 -8.86
C PRO A 171 13.82 -14.28 -9.85
N ALA A 172 13.85 -13.96 -11.15
CA ALA A 172 14.12 -14.93 -12.20
C ALA A 172 15.63 -15.13 -12.33
#